data_AF-A0A7V9L846-F1
#
_entry.id   AF-A0A7V9L846-F1
#
_cell.length_a   1.000
_cell.length_b   1.000
_cell.length_c   1.000
_cell.angle_alpha   90.00
_cell.angle_beta   90.00
_cell.angle_gamma   90.00
#
_symmetry.space_group_name_H-M   'P 1'
#
loop_
_entity.id
_entity.type
_entity.pdbx_description
1 polymer ?
#
loop_
_entity_poly.entity_id
_entity_poly.type
_entity_poly.pdbx_seq_one_letter_code
_entity_poly.pdbx_strand_id
1 'polypeptide(L)'
;MIGQRPLIAIALAGCASSAVPGVRFANAPPVQLVDDRRDVPKEPSKRKVPLILYHLDGSFLRVITRGLEVPRERRALGVNAFDEVPDSTWFTNRIGVREMTPAELVTGPAKIGNPEPHKPWTVIGGKTIGKAVGFTIKDARGEKFQLKIEAVNQIERETTAGWITNQLMWAVGYHVPEEYIAYFRADELVIAPGTVTKDLYGGKVPLDRAVLDRKLKQGETDSQGRYRASLSRLLEGKPIGGHPAEGTREDDPNDKIAHDRRRDLRGYYTVSSWLDSVDIKEDNSLDMWVKDPQDSTRHYVKHYQLDFGKSLGFMTRSRSDLRSGYEYYIDYGSMFLSLITLGLADRKWEHRSNPALRGVGVYDAKYDPAAWKPNTPAYVPFHTADRFDKLWASKILIRFTREQLRAVVEAARLTDPRAVDFLVDTLVKRQRVTAAYWFARASPLDRFSVAGSTVCFDDLALDFQLFSRSATRYAVTTYDGRGHQVGAKVELRPSGRTCTGPLAITETGDGYTMVRIEALRPEGSTGIIVHLARDPATKAPRVIGLWRE
;
A
#
# COMPACT_ATOMS: atom_id res chain seq x y z
N MET A 1 1.80 7.31 57.20
CA MET A 1 3.22 6.89 57.08
C MET A 1 3.62 7.03 55.62
N ILE A 2 4.59 7.91 55.37
CA ILE A 2 5.04 8.36 54.06
C ILE A 2 6.05 7.33 53.53
N GLY A 3 5.71 6.63 52.44
CA GLY A 3 6.60 5.69 51.76
C GLY A 3 7.22 6.34 50.53
N GLN A 4 8.45 6.83 50.66
CA GLN A 4 9.26 7.35 49.56
C GLN A 4 9.58 6.23 48.55
N ARG A 5 9.19 6.43 47.29
CA ARG A 5 9.73 5.66 46.16
C ARG A 5 11.05 6.31 45.71
N PRO A 6 12.16 5.56 45.56
CA PRO A 6 13.39 6.11 45.02
C PRO A 6 13.20 6.40 43.53
N LEU A 7 13.16 7.69 43.18
CA LEU A 7 13.35 8.19 41.82
C LEU A 7 14.83 8.02 41.48
N ILE A 8 15.17 6.97 40.74
CA ILE A 8 16.47 6.88 40.06
C ILE A 8 16.43 7.89 38.91
N ALA A 9 16.92 9.10 39.17
CA ALA A 9 17.21 10.08 38.14
C ALA A 9 18.47 9.64 37.38
N ILE A 10 18.29 8.98 36.24
CA ILE A 10 19.38 8.78 35.29
C ILE A 10 19.65 10.14 34.62
N ALA A 11 20.67 10.84 35.10
CA ALA A 11 21.22 12.01 34.44
C ALA A 11 21.90 11.55 33.13
N LEU A 12 21.14 11.48 32.04
CA LEU A 12 21.71 11.41 30.69
C LEU A 12 22.32 12.78 30.38
N ALA A 13 23.61 12.92 30.69
CA ALA A 13 24.44 13.97 30.13
C ALA A 13 24.59 13.73 28.62
N GLY A 14 23.58 14.18 27.87
CA GLY A 14 23.62 14.21 26.41
C GLY A 14 24.53 15.33 25.96
N CYS A 15 25.80 15.01 25.68
CA CYS A 15 26.57 15.81 24.72
C CYS A 15 25.84 15.69 23.37
N ALA A 16 24.98 16.65 23.07
CA ALA A 16 24.37 16.81 21.77
C ALA A 16 25.45 17.29 20.78
N SER A 17 26.31 16.38 20.33
CA SER A 17 26.97 16.58 19.05
C SER A 17 25.90 16.37 17.98
N SER A 18 25.50 17.46 17.32
CA SER A 18 24.75 17.43 16.06
C SER A 18 25.65 16.85 14.97
N ALA A 19 25.97 15.56 15.09
CA ALA A 19 26.76 14.83 14.13
C ALA A 19 25.87 14.53 12.92
N VAL A 20 26.26 15.05 11.76
CA VAL A 20 25.67 14.64 10.48
C VAL A 20 25.81 13.12 10.37
N PRO A 21 24.73 12.37 10.08
CA PRO A 21 24.80 10.93 9.86
C PRO A 21 25.92 10.56 8.90
N GLY A 22 26.72 9.55 9.23
CA GLY A 22 27.84 9.06 8.40
C GLY A 22 27.42 8.36 7.09
N VAL A 23 26.19 8.60 6.60
CA VAL A 23 25.67 8.00 5.38
C VAL A 23 26.34 8.69 4.18
N ARG A 24 26.90 7.86 3.29
CA ARG A 24 27.49 8.35 2.05
C ARG A 24 26.95 7.61 0.84
N PHE A 25 26.67 8.36 -0.22
CA PHE A 25 26.22 7.83 -1.49
C PHE A 25 27.40 7.75 -2.47
N ALA A 26 27.39 6.71 -3.30
CA ALA A 26 28.29 6.68 -4.44
C ALA A 26 27.94 7.83 -5.40
N ASN A 27 28.94 8.43 -6.04
CA ASN A 27 28.72 9.44 -7.08
C ASN A 27 28.24 8.77 -8.39
N ALA A 28 27.01 8.26 -8.36
CA ALA A 28 26.36 7.53 -9.44
C ALA A 28 24.87 7.92 -9.52
N PRO A 29 24.23 7.76 -10.69
CA PRO A 29 22.78 7.90 -10.80
C PRO A 29 22.03 6.93 -9.87
N PRO A 30 20.87 7.33 -9.32
CA PRO A 30 20.04 6.42 -8.54
C PRO A 30 19.54 5.26 -9.41
N VAL A 31 19.47 4.06 -8.83
CA VAL A 31 18.84 2.89 -9.46
C VAL A 31 17.36 3.19 -9.71
N GLN A 32 16.92 3.05 -10.96
CA GLN A 32 15.52 3.23 -11.37
C GLN A 32 14.81 1.90 -11.65
N LEU A 33 15.56 0.88 -12.06
CA LEU A 33 15.06 -0.46 -12.38
C LEU A 33 15.98 -1.49 -11.73
N VAL A 34 15.40 -2.42 -10.99
CA VAL A 34 16.10 -3.55 -10.38
C VAL A 34 16.25 -4.67 -11.41
N ASP A 35 17.43 -5.30 -11.45
CA ASP A 35 17.67 -6.52 -12.21
C ASP A 35 17.22 -7.75 -11.39
N ASP A 36 15.90 -7.91 -11.25
CA ASP A 36 15.22 -8.99 -10.52
C ASP A 36 14.44 -9.94 -11.47
N ARG A 37 14.82 -9.97 -12.75
CA ARG A 37 14.25 -10.87 -13.77
C ARG A 37 15.26 -11.91 -14.28
N ARG A 38 16.30 -12.20 -13.50
CA ARG A 38 17.26 -13.26 -13.86
C ARG A 38 16.54 -14.59 -13.88
N ASP A 39 17.00 -15.49 -14.73
CA ASP A 39 16.34 -16.77 -14.92
C ASP A 39 16.24 -17.56 -13.61
N VAL A 40 15.03 -18.04 -13.32
CA VAL A 40 14.70 -18.98 -12.26
C VAL A 40 14.29 -20.27 -12.98
N PRO A 41 15.26 -21.11 -13.38
CA PRO A 41 15.03 -22.21 -14.32
C PRO A 41 14.16 -23.32 -13.74
N LYS A 42 14.17 -23.47 -12.41
CA LYS A 42 13.32 -24.41 -11.68
C LYS A 42 12.13 -23.67 -11.10
N GLU A 43 10.92 -24.15 -11.41
CA GLU A 43 9.69 -23.65 -10.78
C GLU A 43 9.82 -23.70 -9.25
N PRO A 44 9.67 -22.56 -8.56
CA PRO A 44 9.68 -22.53 -7.10
C PRO A 44 8.52 -23.32 -6.49
N SER A 45 8.73 -23.83 -5.29
CA SER A 45 7.77 -24.69 -4.59
C SER A 45 6.50 -23.95 -4.23
N LYS A 46 5.33 -24.54 -4.49
CA LYS A 46 4.06 -23.91 -4.11
C LYS A 46 3.95 -23.76 -2.59
N ARG A 47 3.85 -22.51 -2.13
CA ARG A 47 3.64 -22.18 -0.72
C ARG A 47 2.16 -22.34 -0.34
N LYS A 48 1.92 -22.99 0.80
CA LYS A 48 0.60 -23.05 1.44
C LYS A 48 0.68 -22.24 2.73
N VAL A 49 -0.27 -21.32 2.92
CA VAL A 49 -0.39 -20.54 4.16
C VAL A 49 -1.43 -21.26 5.04
N PRO A 50 -1.04 -21.96 6.12
CA PRO A 50 -1.99 -22.57 7.03
C PRO A 50 -2.63 -21.46 7.87
N LEU A 51 -3.76 -20.93 7.41
CA LEU A 51 -4.38 -19.71 7.97
C LEU A 51 -4.59 -19.75 9.49
N ILE A 52 -4.93 -20.91 10.06
CA ILE A 52 -5.11 -21.07 11.51
C ILE A 52 -3.79 -20.82 12.24
N LEU A 53 -2.70 -21.45 11.78
CA LEU A 53 -1.37 -21.27 12.37
C LEU A 53 -0.86 -19.84 12.14
N TYR A 54 -1.10 -19.27 10.96
CA TYR A 54 -0.74 -17.89 10.64
C TYR A 54 -1.37 -16.87 11.60
N HIS A 55 -2.69 -16.99 11.84
CA HIS A 55 -3.37 -16.09 12.78
C HIS A 55 -3.02 -16.39 14.24
N LEU A 56 -2.76 -17.64 14.60
CA LEU A 56 -2.32 -18.02 15.94
C LEU A 56 -0.92 -17.45 16.24
N ASP A 57 0.01 -17.58 15.30
CA ASP A 57 1.35 -17.01 15.41
C ASP A 57 1.30 -15.48 15.55
N GLY A 58 0.60 -14.81 14.62
CA GLY A 58 0.46 -13.36 14.64
C GLY A 58 -0.24 -12.81 15.88
N SER A 59 -1.33 -13.44 16.30
CA SER A 59 -2.19 -12.90 17.38
C SER A 59 -1.77 -13.34 18.79
N PHE A 60 -0.96 -14.39 18.93
CA PHE A 60 -0.55 -14.92 20.24
C PHE A 60 0.97 -14.99 20.39
N LEU A 61 1.65 -15.82 19.59
CA LEU A 61 3.09 -16.11 19.79
C LEU A 61 3.94 -14.85 19.56
N ARG A 62 3.74 -14.16 18.44
CA ARG A 62 4.49 -12.94 18.11
C ARG A 62 4.23 -11.79 19.04
N VAL A 63 3.03 -11.70 19.63
CA VAL A 63 2.74 -10.67 20.64
C VAL A 63 3.65 -10.86 21.85
N ILE A 64 3.83 -12.11 22.29
CA ILE A 64 4.73 -12.46 23.40
C ILE A 64 6.19 -12.21 23.01
N THR A 65 6.65 -12.74 21.87
CA THR A 65 8.06 -12.60 21.48
C THR A 65 8.45 -11.15 21.24
N ARG A 66 7.60 -10.35 20.59
CA ARG A 66 7.86 -8.91 20.39
C ARG A 66 7.83 -8.11 21.68
N GLY A 67 7.01 -8.50 22.65
CA GLY A 67 7.05 -7.91 23.99
C GLY A 67 8.40 -8.11 24.68
N LEU A 68 9.18 -9.11 24.26
CA LEU A 68 10.53 -9.43 24.76
C LEU A 68 11.65 -8.95 23.83
N GLU A 69 11.34 -8.54 22.59
CA GLU A 69 12.31 -8.01 21.65
C GLU A 69 12.77 -6.62 22.09
N VAL A 70 14.08 -6.35 21.98
CA VAL A 70 14.61 -4.98 22.04
C VAL A 70 14.49 -4.39 20.64
N PRO A 71 13.54 -3.46 20.39
CA PRO A 71 13.30 -2.97 19.05
C PRO A 71 14.55 -2.24 18.56
N ARG A 72 15.16 -2.74 17.48
CA ARG A 72 16.15 -1.97 16.73
C ARG A 72 15.42 -1.35 15.57
N GLU A 73 15.30 -0.01 15.57
CA GLU A 73 14.78 0.69 14.39
C GLU A 73 15.70 0.39 13.20
N ARG A 74 15.14 -0.23 12.16
CA ARG A 74 15.85 -0.57 10.93
C ARG A 74 15.15 0.10 9.77
N ARG A 75 15.87 0.98 9.07
CA ARG A 75 15.38 1.53 7.80
C ARG A 75 15.07 0.42 6.80
N ALA A 76 14.11 0.73 5.95
CA ALA A 76 13.75 -0.12 4.84
C ALA A 76 14.92 -0.31 3.86
N LEU A 77 14.91 -1.46 3.21
CA LEU A 77 15.67 -1.80 2.03
C LEU A 77 14.75 -1.70 0.80
N GLY A 78 15.30 -1.95 -0.40
CA GLY A 78 14.53 -1.78 -1.65
C GLY A 78 14.27 -0.31 -1.96
N VAL A 79 15.23 0.54 -1.60
CA VAL A 79 15.17 2.00 -1.74
C VAL A 79 16.42 2.44 -2.51
N ASN A 80 16.27 3.34 -3.47
CA ASN A 80 17.37 3.90 -4.24
C ASN A 80 18.01 5.10 -3.51
N ALA A 81 19.03 5.72 -4.13
CA ALA A 81 19.75 6.83 -3.51
C ALA A 81 18.87 8.07 -3.22
N PHE A 82 17.71 8.21 -3.85
CA PHE A 82 16.78 9.32 -3.66
C PHE A 82 15.66 9.01 -2.65
N ASP A 83 15.82 7.92 -1.88
CA ASP A 83 14.83 7.45 -0.91
C ASP A 83 13.49 7.04 -1.58
N GLU A 84 13.55 6.53 -2.81
CA GLU A 84 12.42 6.06 -3.61
C GLU A 84 12.49 4.55 -3.90
N VAL A 85 11.34 3.92 -4.18
CA VAL A 85 11.28 2.51 -4.62
C VAL A 85 11.52 2.44 -6.14
N PRO A 86 12.56 1.73 -6.61
CA PRO A 86 12.77 1.49 -8.04
C PRO A 86 11.77 0.49 -8.63
N ASP A 87 11.59 0.51 -9.95
CA ASP A 87 10.81 -0.48 -10.68
C ASP A 87 11.42 -1.88 -10.55
N SER A 88 10.56 -2.91 -10.46
CA SER A 88 10.91 -4.25 -9.99
C SER A 88 9.81 -5.26 -10.38
N THR A 89 10.03 -6.57 -10.18
CA THR A 89 8.99 -7.61 -10.27
C THR A 89 7.87 -7.49 -9.22
N TRP A 90 8.04 -6.59 -8.26
CA TRP A 90 7.11 -6.35 -7.15
C TRP A 90 6.29 -5.06 -7.31
N PHE A 91 6.87 -4.04 -7.95
CA PHE A 91 6.33 -2.69 -8.01
C PHE A 91 6.77 -1.99 -9.30
N THR A 92 5.88 -1.20 -9.89
CA THR A 92 6.21 -0.34 -11.03
C THR A 92 5.66 1.05 -10.76
N ASN A 93 6.51 2.05 -10.76
CA ASN A 93 6.13 3.44 -10.53
C ASN A 93 5.18 3.91 -11.63
N ARG A 94 3.98 4.36 -11.22
CA ARG A 94 2.97 4.94 -12.11
C ARG A 94 2.67 6.37 -11.69
N ILE A 95 1.59 6.62 -10.93
CA ILE A 95 1.22 7.99 -10.54
C ILE A 95 2.30 8.68 -9.69
N GLY A 96 3.16 7.90 -9.02
CA GLY A 96 4.28 8.40 -8.22
C GLY A 96 5.33 9.19 -9.02
N VAL A 97 5.50 8.90 -10.32
CA VAL A 97 6.55 9.50 -11.17
C VAL A 97 6.02 10.26 -12.38
N ARG A 98 4.75 10.08 -12.75
CA ARG A 98 4.10 10.79 -13.87
C ARG A 98 2.66 11.13 -13.57
N GLU A 99 2.10 12.06 -14.33
CA GLU A 99 0.66 12.30 -14.35
C GLU A 99 -0.05 11.14 -15.06
N MET A 100 -1.29 10.89 -14.66
CA MET A 100 -2.18 9.89 -15.25
C MET A 100 -3.53 10.53 -15.53
N THR A 101 -4.13 10.22 -16.65
CA THR A 101 -5.48 10.70 -16.98
C THR A 101 -6.54 9.88 -16.21
N PRO A 102 -7.74 10.44 -15.97
CA PRO A 102 -8.85 9.67 -15.41
C PRO A 102 -9.16 8.39 -16.22
N ALA A 103 -9.06 8.45 -17.55
CA ALA A 103 -9.27 7.30 -18.43
C ALA A 103 -8.22 6.19 -18.24
N GLU A 104 -6.96 6.54 -18.02
CA GLU A 104 -5.91 5.57 -17.68
C GLU A 104 -6.19 4.88 -16.34
N LEU A 105 -6.71 5.59 -15.33
CA LEU A 105 -7.07 4.98 -14.04
C LEU A 105 -8.27 4.04 -14.15
N VAL A 106 -9.28 4.41 -14.96
CA VAL A 106 -10.43 3.54 -15.22
C VAL A 106 -10.03 2.30 -16.01
N THR A 107 -9.12 2.43 -16.98
CA THR A 107 -8.55 1.29 -17.71
C THR A 107 -7.73 0.41 -16.78
N GLY A 108 -6.87 1.02 -15.97
CA GLY A 108 -6.02 0.34 -15.00
C GLY A 108 -5.19 -0.79 -15.61
N PRO A 109 -5.17 -1.99 -15.00
CA PRO A 109 -4.42 -3.14 -15.52
C PRO A 109 -5.05 -3.80 -16.75
N ALA A 110 -6.24 -3.38 -17.20
CA ALA A 110 -7.01 -4.06 -18.24
C ALA A 110 -6.25 -4.14 -19.57
N LYS A 111 -6.23 -5.33 -20.18
CA LYS A 111 -5.63 -5.58 -21.50
C LYS A 111 -6.63 -6.12 -22.51
N ILE A 112 -7.58 -6.92 -22.03
CA ILE A 112 -8.54 -7.61 -22.90
C ILE A 112 -9.94 -6.99 -22.85
N GLY A 113 -10.22 -6.08 -21.92
CA GLY A 113 -11.54 -5.46 -21.77
C GLY A 113 -12.58 -6.37 -21.09
N ASN A 114 -13.70 -5.76 -20.71
CA ASN A 114 -14.72 -6.36 -19.86
C ASN A 114 -15.36 -7.61 -20.52
N PRO A 115 -15.46 -8.76 -19.82
CA PRO A 115 -16.09 -9.98 -20.34
C PRO A 115 -17.63 -9.92 -20.44
N GLU A 116 -18.30 -8.90 -19.90
CA GLU A 116 -19.77 -8.74 -19.93
C GLU A 116 -20.41 -8.85 -21.33
N PRO A 117 -19.84 -8.27 -22.40
CA PRO A 117 -20.37 -8.43 -23.76
C PRO A 117 -20.07 -9.80 -24.40
N HIS A 118 -19.25 -10.63 -23.77
CA HIS A 118 -18.73 -11.89 -24.32
C HIS A 118 -19.36 -13.12 -23.66
N LYS A 119 -20.67 -13.04 -23.46
CA LYS A 119 -21.54 -14.12 -22.97
C LYS A 119 -22.03 -15.02 -24.12
N PRO A 120 -22.57 -16.22 -23.84
CA PRO A 120 -22.67 -16.86 -22.54
C PRO A 120 -21.29 -17.24 -21.99
N TRP A 121 -21.17 -17.30 -20.66
CA TRP A 121 -19.93 -17.72 -20.02
C TRP A 121 -19.99 -19.21 -19.68
N THR A 122 -18.89 -19.91 -19.96
CA THR A 122 -18.75 -21.33 -19.64
C THR A 122 -18.16 -21.50 -18.24
N VAL A 123 -18.91 -22.09 -17.31
CA VAL A 123 -18.43 -22.49 -15.99
C VAL A 123 -17.56 -23.73 -16.13
N ILE A 124 -16.28 -23.61 -15.77
CA ILE A 124 -15.28 -24.67 -15.89
C ILE A 124 -14.78 -25.19 -14.53
N GLY A 125 -15.28 -24.64 -13.42
CA GLY A 125 -14.97 -25.12 -12.08
C GLY A 125 -15.60 -24.29 -10.98
N GLY A 126 -15.71 -24.86 -9.78
CA GLY A 126 -15.91 -24.07 -8.58
C GLY A 126 -14.70 -23.17 -8.26
N LYS A 127 -14.93 -22.07 -7.55
CA LYS A 127 -13.84 -21.23 -7.03
C LYS A 127 -12.90 -22.07 -6.15
N THR A 128 -11.60 -21.96 -6.42
CA THR A 128 -10.56 -22.78 -5.78
C THR A 128 -10.03 -22.20 -4.47
N ILE A 129 -10.19 -20.89 -4.23
CA ILE A 129 -9.61 -20.13 -3.12
C ILE A 129 -10.65 -19.17 -2.52
N GLY A 130 -10.68 -19.05 -1.19
CA GLY A 130 -11.56 -18.13 -0.46
C GLY A 130 -12.95 -18.69 -0.12
N LYS A 131 -13.73 -17.92 0.65
CA LYS A 131 -15.05 -18.35 1.20
C LYS A 131 -16.26 -17.78 0.46
N ALA A 132 -16.09 -16.72 -0.33
CA ALA A 132 -17.18 -16.14 -1.11
C ALA A 132 -17.61 -17.07 -2.26
N VAL A 133 -18.91 -17.08 -2.57
CA VAL A 133 -19.48 -17.88 -3.65
C VAL A 133 -18.91 -17.41 -4.99
N GLY A 134 -18.40 -18.35 -5.76
CA GLY A 134 -17.82 -18.04 -7.06
C GLY A 134 -17.49 -19.25 -7.91
N PHE A 135 -17.11 -18.97 -9.14
CA PHE A 135 -16.86 -19.94 -10.19
C PHE A 135 -15.64 -19.53 -11.00
N THR A 136 -14.87 -20.51 -11.48
CA THR A 136 -13.96 -20.26 -12.59
C THR A 136 -14.78 -20.34 -13.87
N ILE A 137 -14.76 -19.27 -14.67
CA ILE A 137 -15.47 -19.19 -15.94
C ILE A 137 -14.51 -18.98 -17.11
N LYS A 138 -14.97 -19.28 -18.32
CA LYS A 138 -14.35 -18.97 -19.61
C LYS A 138 -15.36 -18.17 -20.44
N ASP A 139 -14.97 -17.01 -20.95
CA ASP A 139 -15.83 -16.19 -21.81
C ASP A 139 -15.83 -16.71 -23.27
N ALA A 140 -16.62 -16.08 -24.15
CA ALA A 140 -16.71 -16.47 -25.57
C ALA A 140 -15.40 -16.28 -26.36
N ARG A 141 -14.47 -15.44 -25.88
CA ARG A 141 -13.12 -15.24 -26.46
C ARG A 141 -12.14 -16.31 -26.01
N GLY A 142 -12.52 -17.05 -24.97
CA GLY A 142 -11.75 -18.11 -24.38
C GLY A 142 -10.89 -17.69 -23.19
N GLU A 143 -11.09 -16.47 -22.70
CA GLU A 143 -10.38 -15.90 -21.57
C GLU A 143 -10.97 -16.39 -20.25
N LYS A 144 -10.12 -16.64 -19.25
CA LYS A 144 -10.52 -17.25 -17.98
C LYS A 144 -10.61 -16.22 -16.86
N PHE A 145 -11.69 -16.29 -16.08
CA PHE A 145 -11.94 -15.39 -14.97
C PHE A 145 -12.39 -16.15 -13.71
N GLN A 146 -12.06 -15.60 -12.55
CA GLN A 146 -12.75 -15.90 -11.31
C GLN A 146 -13.96 -14.98 -11.17
N LEU A 147 -15.15 -15.56 -11.25
CA LEU A 147 -16.41 -14.90 -10.96
C LEU A 147 -16.72 -15.00 -9.47
N LYS A 148 -16.97 -13.87 -8.83
CA LYS A 148 -17.51 -13.78 -7.47
C LYS A 148 -18.84 -13.04 -7.50
N ILE A 149 -19.88 -13.62 -6.90
CA ILE A 149 -21.16 -12.92 -6.69
C ILE A 149 -21.20 -12.30 -5.30
N GLU A 150 -21.92 -11.20 -5.16
CA GLU A 150 -22.16 -10.60 -3.85
C GLU A 150 -23.18 -11.41 -3.06
N ALA A 151 -22.99 -11.48 -1.74
CA ALA A 151 -23.94 -12.17 -0.87
C ALA A 151 -25.26 -11.39 -0.75
N VAL A 152 -26.34 -12.09 -0.38
CA VAL A 152 -27.65 -11.47 -0.11
C VAL A 152 -27.52 -10.29 0.87
N ASN A 153 -28.21 -9.18 0.57
CA ASN A 153 -28.21 -7.92 1.33
C ASN A 153 -26.85 -7.19 1.33
N GLN A 154 -25.99 -7.47 0.34
CA GLN A 154 -24.67 -6.84 0.20
C GLN A 154 -24.39 -6.37 -1.23
N ILE A 155 -25.42 -6.15 -2.05
CA ILE A 155 -25.23 -5.60 -3.41
C ILE A 155 -24.45 -4.28 -3.36
N GLU A 156 -23.56 -4.13 -4.35
CA GLU A 156 -22.70 -2.98 -4.60
C GLU A 156 -21.65 -2.72 -3.52
N ARG A 157 -21.36 -3.69 -2.64
CA ARG A 157 -20.38 -3.52 -1.56
C ARG A 157 -19.02 -4.14 -1.90
N GLU A 158 -18.93 -5.47 -1.92
CA GLU A 158 -17.67 -6.19 -2.15
C GLU A 158 -17.12 -5.90 -3.55
N THR A 159 -18.00 -5.82 -4.55
CA THR A 159 -17.64 -5.52 -5.94
C THR A 159 -17.11 -4.09 -6.11
N THR A 160 -17.73 -3.12 -5.44
CA THR A 160 -17.32 -1.71 -5.46
C THR A 160 -15.98 -1.52 -4.76
N ALA A 161 -15.84 -2.08 -3.56
CA ALA A 161 -14.56 -2.06 -2.82
C ALA A 161 -13.45 -2.74 -3.62
N GLY A 162 -13.74 -3.93 -4.17
CA GLY A 162 -12.82 -4.69 -5.00
C GLY A 162 -12.32 -3.89 -6.20
N TRP A 163 -13.23 -3.30 -6.99
CA TRP A 163 -12.89 -2.48 -8.15
C TRP A 163 -12.07 -1.24 -7.76
N ILE A 164 -12.59 -0.39 -6.88
CA ILE A 164 -11.94 0.89 -6.54
C ILE A 164 -10.53 0.64 -5.99
N THR A 165 -10.40 -0.27 -5.03
CA THR A 165 -9.10 -0.57 -4.42
C THR A 165 -8.15 -1.23 -5.43
N ASN A 166 -8.62 -2.11 -6.32
CA ASN A 166 -7.77 -2.70 -7.38
C ASN A 166 -7.16 -1.63 -8.29
N GLN A 167 -7.99 -0.71 -8.80
CA GLN A 167 -7.52 0.35 -9.70
C GLN A 167 -6.54 1.30 -9.00
N LEU A 168 -6.81 1.67 -7.75
CA LEU A 168 -5.93 2.56 -6.99
C LEU A 168 -4.62 1.88 -6.59
N MET A 169 -4.64 0.60 -6.22
CA MET A 169 -3.43 -0.19 -5.95
C MET A 169 -2.54 -0.31 -7.19
N TRP A 170 -3.15 -0.55 -8.36
CA TRP A 170 -2.43 -0.50 -9.63
C TRP A 170 -1.84 0.88 -9.86
N ALA A 171 -2.63 1.95 -9.77
CA ALA A 171 -2.15 3.31 -10.02
C ALA A 171 -1.03 3.76 -9.07
N VAL A 172 -1.03 3.30 -7.82
CA VAL A 172 0.07 3.51 -6.86
C VAL A 172 1.35 2.84 -7.36
N GLY A 173 1.26 1.57 -7.79
CA GLY A 173 2.38 0.88 -8.42
C GLY A 173 2.41 -0.65 -8.25
N TYR A 174 1.57 -1.19 -7.36
CA TYR A 174 1.48 -2.64 -7.15
C TYR A 174 0.97 -3.36 -8.40
N HIS A 175 1.36 -4.62 -8.55
CA HIS A 175 0.75 -5.49 -9.54
C HIS A 175 -0.53 -6.11 -8.99
N VAL A 176 -1.59 -6.04 -9.79
CA VAL A 176 -2.91 -6.57 -9.47
C VAL A 176 -3.49 -7.22 -10.74
N PRO A 177 -4.44 -8.16 -10.63
CA PRO A 177 -5.13 -8.72 -11.79
C PRO A 177 -6.05 -7.69 -12.45
N GLU A 178 -6.48 -8.01 -13.68
CA GLU A 178 -7.60 -7.31 -14.30
C GLU A 178 -8.87 -7.67 -13.53
N GLU A 179 -9.50 -6.68 -12.92
CA GLU A 179 -10.77 -6.82 -12.21
C GLU A 179 -11.86 -6.11 -13.02
N TYR A 180 -13.04 -6.71 -13.13
CA TYR A 180 -14.18 -6.13 -13.85
C TYR A 180 -15.45 -6.25 -13.02
N ILE A 181 -16.33 -5.26 -13.15
CA ILE A 181 -17.72 -5.37 -12.69
C ILE A 181 -18.57 -5.76 -13.89
N ALA A 182 -19.39 -6.79 -13.71
CA ALA A 182 -20.31 -7.26 -14.75
C ALA A 182 -21.67 -7.63 -14.17
N TYR A 183 -22.69 -7.56 -15.04
CA TYR A 183 -24.04 -8.04 -14.75
C TYR A 183 -24.36 -9.25 -15.60
N PHE A 184 -25.02 -10.27 -15.03
CA PHE A 184 -25.42 -11.47 -15.79
C PHE A 184 -26.69 -12.13 -15.23
N ARG A 185 -27.41 -12.85 -16.09
CA ARG A 185 -28.53 -13.73 -15.71
C ARG A 185 -28.06 -15.17 -15.58
N ALA A 186 -28.79 -15.96 -14.79
CA ALA A 186 -28.41 -17.34 -14.48
C ALA A 186 -28.35 -18.24 -15.72
N ASP A 187 -29.16 -17.98 -16.75
CA ASP A 187 -29.21 -18.70 -18.03
C ASP A 187 -28.07 -18.34 -18.98
N GLU A 188 -27.37 -17.22 -18.74
CA GLU A 188 -26.15 -16.84 -19.46
C GLU A 188 -24.91 -17.61 -18.97
N LEU A 189 -25.05 -18.50 -17.97
CA LEU A 189 -24.03 -19.44 -17.53
C LEU A 189 -24.28 -20.85 -18.08
N VAL A 190 -23.31 -21.36 -18.83
CA VAL A 190 -23.30 -22.71 -19.39
C VAL A 190 -22.27 -23.55 -18.63
N ILE A 191 -22.64 -24.75 -18.19
CA ILE A 191 -21.72 -25.62 -17.44
C ILE A 191 -20.94 -26.48 -18.42
N ALA A 192 -19.60 -26.47 -18.35
CA ALA A 192 -18.80 -27.38 -19.15
C ALA A 192 -19.01 -28.84 -18.70
N PRO A 193 -19.06 -29.82 -19.63
CA PRO A 193 -19.16 -31.23 -19.28
C PRO A 193 -18.07 -31.65 -18.28
N GLY A 194 -18.46 -32.43 -17.25
CA GLY A 194 -17.54 -32.94 -16.24
C GLY A 194 -17.06 -31.89 -15.21
N THR A 195 -17.63 -30.70 -15.19
CA THR A 195 -17.26 -29.66 -14.21
C THR A 195 -17.57 -30.10 -12.78
N VAL A 196 -16.62 -29.85 -11.87
CA VAL A 196 -16.76 -30.15 -10.44
C VAL A 196 -16.66 -28.89 -9.58
N THR A 197 -17.24 -28.95 -8.39
CA THR A 197 -17.14 -27.95 -7.34
C THR A 197 -16.81 -28.61 -6.01
N LYS A 198 -16.52 -27.80 -4.98
CA LYS A 198 -16.37 -28.30 -3.61
C LYS A 198 -17.68 -28.16 -2.84
N ASP A 199 -18.01 -29.18 -2.04
CA ASP A 199 -19.06 -29.12 -1.03
C ASP A 199 -18.61 -28.37 0.24
N LEU A 200 -19.47 -28.34 1.26
CA LEU A 200 -19.20 -27.66 2.53
C LEU A 200 -18.04 -28.29 3.34
N TYR A 201 -17.73 -29.56 3.09
CA TYR A 201 -16.66 -30.32 3.75
C TYR A 201 -15.38 -30.38 2.89
N GLY A 202 -15.38 -29.76 1.71
CA GLY A 202 -14.25 -29.73 0.78
C GLY A 202 -14.18 -30.91 -0.18
N GLY A 203 -15.17 -31.82 -0.14
CA GLY A 203 -15.32 -32.94 -1.08
C GLY A 203 -15.62 -32.44 -2.50
N LYS A 204 -15.09 -33.12 -3.52
CA LYS A 204 -15.38 -32.81 -4.92
C LYS A 204 -16.74 -33.41 -5.29
N VAL A 205 -17.66 -32.57 -5.76
CA VAL A 205 -18.99 -32.97 -6.25
C VAL A 205 -19.21 -32.44 -7.67
N PRO A 206 -19.97 -33.14 -8.53
CA PRO A 206 -20.37 -32.61 -9.83
C PRO A 206 -21.07 -31.26 -9.68
N LEU A 207 -20.74 -30.32 -10.55
CA LEU A 207 -21.46 -29.05 -10.65
C LEU A 207 -22.51 -29.20 -11.75
N ASP A 208 -23.73 -29.55 -11.36
CA ASP A 208 -24.89 -29.55 -12.26
C ASP A 208 -25.70 -28.24 -12.16
N ARG A 209 -26.77 -28.13 -12.95
CA ARG A 209 -27.64 -26.95 -12.97
C ARG A 209 -28.27 -26.67 -11.60
N ALA A 210 -28.71 -27.71 -10.89
CA ALA A 210 -29.35 -27.56 -9.58
C ALA A 210 -28.34 -27.07 -8.52
N VAL A 211 -27.09 -27.55 -8.54
CA VAL A 211 -26.00 -27.07 -7.68
C VAL A 211 -25.64 -25.63 -8.02
N LEU A 212 -25.55 -25.28 -9.29
CA LEU A 212 -25.30 -23.91 -9.75
C LEU A 212 -26.38 -22.96 -9.23
N ASP A 213 -27.65 -23.29 -9.44
CA ASP A 213 -28.78 -22.47 -8.99
C ASP A 213 -28.83 -22.33 -7.46
N ARG A 214 -28.55 -23.40 -6.72
CA ARG A 214 -28.43 -23.32 -5.25
C ARG A 214 -27.31 -22.38 -4.80
N LYS A 215 -26.17 -22.35 -5.50
CA LYS A 215 -25.08 -21.43 -5.20
C LYS A 215 -25.44 -20.00 -5.59
N LEU A 216 -26.05 -19.77 -6.76
CA LEU A 216 -26.48 -18.45 -7.20
C LEU A 216 -27.53 -17.82 -6.28
N LYS A 217 -28.42 -18.64 -5.68
CA LYS A 217 -29.40 -18.18 -4.66
C LYS A 217 -28.78 -17.58 -3.39
N GLN A 218 -27.45 -17.71 -3.20
CA GLN A 218 -26.74 -17.02 -2.11
C GLN A 218 -26.38 -15.57 -2.46
N GLY A 219 -26.59 -15.16 -3.71
CA GLY A 219 -26.53 -13.77 -4.14
C GLY A 219 -27.91 -13.17 -4.38
N GLU A 220 -27.92 -11.86 -4.55
CA GLU A 220 -29.11 -11.06 -4.80
C GLU A 220 -29.09 -10.55 -6.25
N THR A 221 -30.27 -10.46 -6.85
CA THR A 221 -30.48 -9.96 -8.22
C THR A 221 -31.08 -8.57 -8.20
N ASP A 222 -30.76 -7.76 -9.21
CA ASP A 222 -31.44 -6.49 -9.44
C ASP A 222 -32.91 -6.67 -9.88
N SER A 223 -33.62 -5.55 -10.09
CA SER A 223 -35.02 -5.54 -10.56
C SER A 223 -35.22 -6.18 -11.94
N GLN A 224 -34.14 -6.40 -12.69
CA GLN A 224 -34.14 -7.09 -13.97
C GLN A 224 -33.73 -8.57 -13.83
N GLY A 225 -33.57 -9.10 -12.62
CA GLY A 225 -33.16 -10.49 -12.41
C GLY A 225 -31.70 -10.77 -12.76
N ARG A 226 -30.84 -9.75 -12.80
CA ARG A 226 -29.40 -9.90 -13.05
C ARG A 226 -28.61 -9.91 -11.75
N TYR A 227 -27.61 -10.77 -11.67
CA TYR A 227 -26.60 -10.76 -10.63
C TYR A 227 -25.52 -9.73 -10.98
N ARG A 228 -25.04 -9.01 -9.97
CA ARG A 228 -23.80 -8.23 -10.04
C ARG A 228 -22.63 -9.10 -9.60
N ALA A 229 -21.55 -9.09 -10.37
CA ALA A 229 -20.37 -9.88 -10.08
C ALA A 229 -19.06 -9.11 -10.26
N SER A 230 -18.07 -9.56 -9.50
CA SER A 230 -16.66 -9.25 -9.69
C SER A 230 -16.05 -10.34 -10.56
N LEU A 231 -15.25 -9.94 -11.56
CA LEU A 231 -14.60 -10.82 -12.52
C LEU A 231 -13.11 -10.52 -12.54
N SER A 232 -12.33 -11.40 -11.94
CA SER A 232 -10.88 -11.28 -11.86
C SER A 232 -10.22 -12.19 -12.91
N ARG A 233 -9.50 -11.64 -13.88
CA ARG A 233 -8.81 -12.44 -14.92
C ARG A 233 -7.77 -13.35 -14.26
N LEU A 234 -7.73 -14.62 -14.67
CA LEU A 234 -6.66 -15.53 -14.23
C LEU A 234 -5.32 -15.04 -14.78
N LEU A 235 -4.35 -14.86 -13.88
CA LEU A 235 -3.01 -14.42 -14.23
C LEU A 235 -2.27 -15.48 -15.06
N GLU A 236 -1.39 -15.01 -15.94
CA GLU A 236 -0.48 -15.84 -16.73
C GLU A 236 0.64 -16.43 -15.86
N GLY A 237 1.19 -17.57 -16.30
CA GLY A 237 2.24 -18.29 -15.57
C GLY A 237 1.68 -19.32 -14.58
N LYS A 238 2.53 -19.77 -13.65
CA LYS A 238 2.17 -20.75 -12.64
C LYS A 238 2.05 -20.11 -11.25
N PRO A 239 0.90 -20.25 -10.56
CA PRO A 239 0.72 -19.69 -9.23
C PRO A 239 1.45 -20.52 -8.17
N ILE A 240 2.41 -19.91 -7.48
CA ILE A 240 3.27 -20.56 -6.47
C ILE A 240 2.94 -20.15 -5.03
N GLY A 241 1.78 -19.53 -4.81
CA GLY A 241 1.27 -19.11 -3.49
C GLY A 241 1.65 -17.66 -3.16
N GLY A 242 1.13 -17.12 -2.06
CA GLY A 242 1.48 -15.76 -1.63
C GLY A 242 2.86 -15.68 -0.98
N HIS A 243 3.51 -14.53 -1.08
CA HIS A 243 4.83 -14.29 -0.49
C HIS A 243 4.80 -14.40 1.04
N PRO A 244 5.89 -14.83 1.70
CA PRO A 244 6.01 -14.75 3.15
C PRO A 244 6.02 -13.30 3.63
N ALA A 245 5.54 -13.03 4.85
CA ALA A 245 5.57 -11.70 5.45
C ALA A 245 6.97 -11.31 5.95
N GLU A 246 7.87 -12.28 6.16
CA GLU A 246 9.22 -12.07 6.66
C GLU A 246 10.26 -12.84 5.87
N GLY A 247 11.50 -12.36 5.95
CA GLY A 247 12.63 -13.01 5.27
C GLY A 247 12.46 -12.96 3.76
N THR A 248 13.09 -13.87 3.07
CA THR A 248 12.99 -14.00 1.61
C THR A 248 12.51 -15.39 1.25
N ARG A 249 12.16 -15.56 -0.02
CA ARG A 249 11.91 -16.84 -0.65
C ARG A 249 13.24 -17.50 -1.03
N GLU A 250 13.62 -18.55 -0.29
CA GLU A 250 14.91 -19.24 -0.47
C GLU A 250 15.09 -19.89 -1.84
N ASP A 251 14.00 -20.28 -2.50
CA ASP A 251 14.01 -20.91 -3.83
C ASP A 251 13.80 -19.92 -4.99
N ASP A 252 13.96 -18.60 -4.74
CA ASP A 252 14.06 -17.57 -5.77
C ASP A 252 15.34 -16.73 -5.60
N PRO A 253 16.35 -16.86 -6.48
CA PRO A 253 17.59 -16.10 -6.38
C PRO A 253 17.43 -14.59 -6.64
N ASN A 254 16.30 -14.15 -7.19
CA ASN A 254 15.99 -12.74 -7.35
C ASN A 254 15.46 -12.11 -6.05
N ASP A 255 14.93 -12.90 -5.12
CA ASP A 255 14.37 -12.42 -3.87
C ASP A 255 15.45 -12.20 -2.80
N LYS A 256 16.05 -11.02 -2.85
CA LYS A 256 17.22 -10.65 -2.02
C LYS A 256 16.89 -9.72 -0.87
N ILE A 257 15.67 -9.19 -0.81
CA ILE A 257 15.29 -8.17 0.17
C ILE A 257 14.26 -8.79 1.09
N ALA A 258 14.63 -8.97 2.36
CA ALA A 258 13.70 -9.47 3.36
C ALA A 258 12.39 -8.67 3.35
N HIS A 259 11.26 -9.34 3.23
CA HIS A 259 9.93 -8.75 3.00
C HIS A 259 9.51 -7.80 4.13
N ASP A 260 9.86 -8.14 5.37
CA ASP A 260 9.67 -7.29 6.55
C ASP A 260 10.54 -6.02 6.54
N ARG A 261 11.52 -5.94 5.64
CA ARG A 261 12.39 -4.78 5.44
C ARG A 261 12.15 -4.06 4.12
N ARG A 262 11.28 -4.56 3.24
CA ARG A 262 11.07 -4.00 1.90
C ARG A 262 10.16 -2.76 1.95
N ARG A 263 10.61 -1.62 1.38
CA ARG A 263 9.91 -0.33 1.42
C ARG A 263 8.49 -0.39 0.87
N ASP A 264 8.24 -1.05 -0.26
CA ASP A 264 6.89 -1.13 -0.84
C ASP A 264 5.94 -2.04 -0.03
N LEU A 265 6.41 -3.08 0.65
CA LEU A 265 5.55 -3.89 1.54
C LEU A 265 5.28 -3.17 2.86
N ARG A 266 6.27 -2.44 3.40
CA ARG A 266 6.10 -1.62 4.60
C ARG A 266 5.23 -0.38 4.35
N GLY A 267 5.40 0.24 3.18
CA GLY A 267 4.61 1.38 2.70
C GLY A 267 3.18 1.00 2.32
N TYR A 268 2.92 -0.27 1.99
CA TYR A 268 1.58 -0.79 1.71
C TYR A 268 0.60 -0.51 2.85
N TYR A 269 1.06 -0.50 4.11
CA TYR A 269 0.23 -0.08 5.24
C TYR A 269 -0.44 1.28 5.03
N THR A 270 0.26 2.26 4.48
CA THR A 270 -0.28 3.62 4.31
C THR A 270 -1.42 3.62 3.30
N VAL A 271 -1.26 2.82 2.24
CA VAL A 271 -2.27 2.64 1.20
C VAL A 271 -3.46 1.87 1.75
N SER A 272 -3.24 0.78 2.49
CA SER A 272 -4.29 0.03 3.18
C SER A 272 -5.03 0.86 4.22
N SER A 273 -4.30 1.68 4.98
CA SER A 273 -4.85 2.62 5.95
C SER A 273 -5.71 3.67 5.27
N TRP A 274 -5.27 4.25 4.15
CA TRP A 274 -6.10 5.19 3.36
C TRP A 274 -7.39 4.54 2.84
N LEU A 275 -7.30 3.33 2.29
CA LEU A 275 -8.43 2.61 1.67
C LEU A 275 -9.24 1.77 2.66
N ASP A 276 -8.88 1.79 3.95
CA ASP A 276 -9.45 0.92 5.00
C ASP A 276 -9.51 -0.56 4.58
N SER A 277 -8.40 -1.05 4.00
CA SER A 277 -8.24 -2.44 3.55
C SER A 277 -7.72 -3.30 4.69
N VAL A 278 -8.63 -3.98 5.40
CA VAL A 278 -8.33 -4.59 6.71
C VAL A 278 -7.95 -6.07 6.64
N ASP A 279 -8.27 -6.77 5.55
CA ASP A 279 -7.96 -8.20 5.38
C ASP A 279 -6.53 -8.39 4.82
N ILE A 280 -5.53 -8.05 5.62
CA ILE A 280 -4.12 -8.14 5.21
C ILE A 280 -3.52 -9.45 5.71
N LYS A 281 -3.02 -10.24 4.78
CA LYS A 281 -2.46 -11.58 5.00
C LYS A 281 -1.76 -12.07 3.74
N GLU A 282 -0.89 -13.05 3.91
CA GLU A 282 -0.06 -13.58 2.84
C GLU A 282 -0.87 -14.27 1.73
N ASP A 283 -1.99 -14.91 2.01
CA ASP A 283 -2.85 -15.52 0.96
C ASP A 283 -3.67 -14.50 0.16
N ASN A 284 -3.61 -13.21 0.53
CA ASN A 284 -4.08 -12.11 -0.30
C ASN A 284 -2.96 -11.51 -1.18
N SER A 285 -1.77 -12.12 -1.19
CA SER A 285 -0.80 -11.93 -2.26
C SER A 285 -0.67 -13.20 -3.10
N LEU A 286 -0.11 -13.08 -4.30
CA LEU A 286 0.16 -14.20 -5.19
C LEU A 286 1.42 -13.99 -5.99
N ASP A 287 2.37 -14.88 -5.78
CA ASP A 287 3.55 -15.00 -6.61
C ASP A 287 3.24 -15.89 -7.81
N MET A 288 3.66 -15.41 -8.98
CA MET A 288 3.50 -16.09 -10.27
C MET A 288 4.88 -16.36 -10.85
N TRP A 289 5.19 -17.63 -11.12
CA TRP A 289 6.35 -17.98 -11.94
C TRP A 289 5.98 -17.81 -13.41
N VAL A 290 6.54 -16.78 -14.04
CA VAL A 290 6.17 -16.31 -15.37
C VAL A 290 7.34 -16.44 -16.34
N LYS A 291 7.03 -16.58 -17.63
CA LYS A 291 8.02 -16.44 -18.70
C LYS A 291 8.32 -14.98 -18.95
N ASP A 292 9.58 -14.66 -19.27
CA ASP A 292 9.94 -13.31 -19.67
C ASP A 292 9.35 -13.01 -21.07
N PRO A 293 8.56 -11.94 -21.23
CA PRO A 293 8.03 -11.56 -22.54
C PRO A 293 9.13 -11.19 -23.55
N GLN A 294 10.32 -10.81 -23.09
CA GLN A 294 11.46 -10.46 -23.96
C GLN A 294 12.38 -11.65 -24.25
N ASP A 295 12.31 -12.71 -23.44
CA ASP A 295 13.11 -13.92 -23.61
C ASP A 295 12.34 -15.14 -23.12
N SER A 296 11.77 -15.91 -24.06
CA SER A 296 10.94 -17.08 -23.75
C SER A 296 11.67 -18.22 -23.04
N THR A 297 13.02 -18.19 -22.99
CA THR A 297 13.83 -19.16 -22.26
C THR A 297 13.96 -18.81 -20.78
N ARG A 298 13.78 -17.52 -20.44
CA ARG A 298 13.87 -17.01 -19.08
C ARG A 298 12.54 -17.07 -18.36
N HIS A 299 12.61 -17.41 -17.08
CA HIS A 299 11.49 -17.36 -16.14
C HIS A 299 11.87 -16.56 -14.91
N TYR A 300 10.92 -15.90 -14.29
CA TYR A 300 11.13 -15.19 -13.02
C TYR A 300 9.84 -15.17 -12.20
N VAL A 301 9.95 -14.78 -10.93
CA VAL A 301 8.78 -14.63 -10.06
C VAL A 301 8.28 -13.19 -10.12
N LYS A 302 6.97 -13.04 -10.32
CA LYS A 302 6.28 -11.76 -10.28
C LYS A 302 5.23 -11.75 -9.18
N HIS A 303 5.18 -10.66 -8.41
CA HIS A 303 4.44 -10.60 -7.15
C HIS A 303 3.19 -9.73 -7.31
N TYR A 304 2.02 -10.28 -6.98
CA TYR A 304 0.73 -9.60 -7.13
C TYR A 304 0.03 -9.44 -5.78
N GLN A 305 -0.72 -8.35 -5.62
CA GLN A 305 -1.67 -8.14 -4.53
C GLN A 305 -3.09 -8.41 -5.02
N LEU A 306 -3.87 -9.14 -4.22
CA LEU A 306 -5.19 -9.67 -4.55
C LEU A 306 -6.24 -9.38 -3.47
N ASP A 307 -7.50 -9.73 -3.80
CA ASP A 307 -8.64 -9.84 -2.88
C ASP A 307 -9.01 -8.56 -2.12
N PHE A 308 -9.16 -7.46 -2.87
CA PHE A 308 -9.48 -6.15 -2.30
C PHE A 308 -10.94 -5.92 -1.91
N GLY A 309 -11.81 -6.93 -2.03
CA GLY A 309 -13.23 -6.81 -1.72
C GLY A 309 -13.55 -6.44 -0.26
N LYS A 310 -12.56 -6.55 0.63
CA LYS A 310 -12.65 -6.21 2.06
C LYS A 310 -11.92 -4.91 2.39
N SER A 311 -12.33 -3.86 1.69
CA SER A 311 -11.80 -2.50 1.81
C SER A 311 -12.97 -1.51 1.90
N LEU A 312 -12.66 -0.23 2.08
CA LEU A 312 -13.66 0.85 2.13
C LEU A 312 -14.77 0.56 3.16
N GLY A 313 -14.37 0.13 4.36
CA GLY A 313 -15.29 -0.13 5.47
C GLY A 313 -16.20 -1.35 5.31
N PHE A 314 -15.93 -2.22 4.31
CA PHE A 314 -16.71 -3.42 4.08
C PHE A 314 -15.99 -4.70 4.47
N MET A 315 -16.73 -5.59 5.14
CA MET A 315 -16.31 -6.94 5.51
C MET A 315 -17.51 -7.91 5.41
N THR A 316 -17.40 -8.92 4.55
CA THR A 316 -18.48 -9.88 4.25
C THR A 316 -19.05 -10.55 5.50
N ARG A 317 -18.19 -10.87 6.49
CA ARG A 317 -18.54 -11.65 7.70
C ARG A 317 -19.08 -10.84 8.86
N SER A 318 -18.71 -9.57 8.99
CA SER A 318 -18.94 -8.78 10.21
C SER A 318 -19.94 -7.64 10.02
N ARG A 319 -20.60 -7.55 8.86
CA ARG A 319 -21.73 -6.64 8.53
C ARG A 319 -21.78 -5.40 9.43
N SER A 320 -20.97 -4.38 9.10
CA SER A 320 -20.90 -3.10 9.82
C SER A 320 -20.18 -3.15 11.18
N ASP A 321 -19.07 -3.89 11.27
CA ASP A 321 -18.23 -3.86 12.48
C ASP A 321 -17.51 -2.52 12.61
N LEU A 322 -18.00 -1.70 13.55
CA LEU A 322 -17.46 -0.36 13.82
C LEU A 322 -15.99 -0.41 14.26
N ARG A 323 -15.52 -1.55 14.82
CA ARG A 323 -14.14 -1.74 15.28
C ARG A 323 -13.12 -1.91 14.16
N SER A 324 -13.56 -2.25 12.93
CA SER A 324 -12.65 -2.46 11.80
C SER A 324 -11.80 -1.20 11.54
N GLY A 325 -10.49 -1.37 11.42
CA GLY A 325 -9.54 -0.26 11.31
C GLY A 325 -9.07 0.32 12.65
N TYR A 326 -9.68 -0.05 13.79
CA TYR A 326 -9.35 0.48 15.13
C TYR A 326 -8.81 -0.58 16.09
N GLU A 327 -9.31 -1.82 15.98
CA GLU A 327 -8.93 -2.94 16.84
C GLU A 327 -8.66 -4.19 15.99
N TYR A 328 -7.71 -5.02 16.44
CA TYR A 328 -7.56 -6.37 15.93
C TYR A 328 -8.74 -7.24 16.37
N TYR A 329 -8.96 -8.38 15.70
CA TYR A 329 -9.92 -9.39 16.18
C TYR A 329 -9.62 -9.85 17.62
N ILE A 330 -8.34 -9.91 17.97
CA ILE A 330 -7.85 -10.13 19.34
C ILE A 330 -6.90 -8.98 19.66
N ASP A 331 -7.38 -8.02 20.45
CA ASP A 331 -6.63 -6.83 20.84
C ASP A 331 -6.48 -6.79 22.36
N TYR A 332 -5.37 -7.33 22.87
CA TYR A 332 -5.13 -7.46 24.32
C TYR A 332 -5.16 -6.13 25.06
N GLY A 333 -4.65 -5.05 24.45
CA GLY A 333 -4.70 -3.72 25.04
C GLY A 333 -6.14 -3.25 25.23
N SER A 334 -6.98 -3.47 24.23
CA SER A 334 -8.40 -3.15 24.30
C SER A 334 -9.14 -4.06 25.28
N MET A 335 -8.86 -5.36 25.31
CA MET A 335 -9.44 -6.29 26.27
C MET A 335 -9.08 -5.92 27.71
N PHE A 336 -7.81 -5.60 27.97
CA PHE A 336 -7.33 -5.17 29.29
C PHE A 336 -7.98 -3.84 29.70
N LEU A 337 -8.04 -2.86 28.79
CA LEU A 337 -8.72 -1.60 29.06
C LEU A 337 -10.21 -1.82 29.41
N SER A 338 -10.91 -2.67 28.68
CA SER A 338 -12.30 -3.03 29.00
C SER A 338 -12.41 -3.71 30.36
N LEU A 339 -11.48 -4.60 30.72
CA LEU A 339 -11.48 -5.28 32.01
C LEU A 339 -11.32 -4.27 33.17
N ILE A 340 -10.32 -3.38 33.11
CA ILE A 340 -10.03 -2.45 34.21
C ILE A 340 -11.06 -1.30 34.32
N THR A 341 -11.70 -0.94 33.20
CA THR A 341 -12.75 0.09 33.18
C THR A 341 -14.15 -0.48 33.29
N LEU A 342 -14.29 -1.81 33.43
CA LEU A 342 -15.58 -2.51 33.38
C LEU A 342 -16.40 -2.15 32.13
N GLY A 343 -15.73 -1.87 31.02
CA GLY A 343 -16.33 -1.46 29.75
C GLY A 343 -16.75 0.02 29.66
N LEU A 344 -16.45 0.85 30.67
CA LEU A 344 -16.84 2.27 30.69
C LEU A 344 -15.90 3.20 29.90
N ALA A 345 -14.75 2.71 29.45
CA ALA A 345 -13.83 3.49 28.64
C ALA A 345 -14.44 3.81 27.26
N ASP A 346 -14.63 5.10 26.98
CA ASP A 346 -15.08 5.62 25.69
C ASP A 346 -14.17 5.15 24.54
N ARG A 347 -14.74 4.43 23.56
CA ARG A 347 -13.98 3.92 22.43
C ARG A 347 -14.19 4.81 21.22
N LYS A 348 -13.08 5.19 20.56
CA LYS A 348 -13.12 6.03 19.35
C LYS A 348 -14.05 5.49 18.26
N TRP A 349 -14.17 4.17 18.15
CA TRP A 349 -15.01 3.52 17.15
C TRP A 349 -16.51 3.49 17.50
N GLU A 350 -16.90 3.71 18.76
CA GLU A 350 -18.32 3.74 19.17
C GLU A 350 -19.08 4.91 18.54
N HIS A 351 -18.36 5.98 18.20
CA HIS A 351 -18.91 7.18 17.55
C HIS A 351 -19.00 7.07 16.03
N ARG A 352 -18.63 5.92 15.46
CA ARG A 352 -18.73 5.69 14.01
C ARG A 352 -20.16 5.31 13.66
N SER A 353 -20.61 5.77 12.50
CA SER A 353 -21.92 5.43 11.96
C SER A 353 -21.77 4.89 10.55
N ASN A 354 -22.64 3.95 10.20
CA ASN A 354 -22.82 3.54 8.81
C ASN A 354 -23.61 4.66 8.09
N PRO A 355 -23.12 5.20 6.96
CA PRO A 355 -23.79 6.29 6.24
C PRO A 355 -25.18 5.93 5.67
N ALA A 356 -25.62 4.68 5.80
CA ALA A 356 -26.90 4.18 5.30
C ALA A 356 -27.09 4.38 3.78
N LEU A 357 -25.98 4.46 3.05
CA LEU A 357 -25.94 4.53 1.59
C LEU A 357 -25.73 3.12 1.02
N ARG A 358 -26.48 2.80 -0.05
CA ARG A 358 -26.31 1.53 -0.76
C ARG A 358 -24.88 1.44 -1.32
N GLY A 359 -24.28 0.26 -1.22
CA GLY A 359 -22.91 0.01 -1.67
C GLY A 359 -21.78 0.58 -0.81
N VAL A 360 -22.10 1.32 0.27
CA VAL A 360 -21.09 1.94 1.15
C VAL A 360 -20.97 1.18 2.47
N GLY A 361 -19.72 0.92 2.89
CA GLY A 361 -19.37 0.33 4.18
C GLY A 361 -19.25 1.36 5.31
N VAL A 362 -18.73 0.94 6.46
CA VAL A 362 -18.36 1.87 7.56
C VAL A 362 -17.03 2.51 7.20
N TYR A 363 -17.05 3.45 6.27
CA TYR A 363 -15.87 4.16 5.76
C TYR A 363 -16.02 5.65 5.97
N ASP A 364 -15.18 6.22 6.81
CA ASP A 364 -15.31 7.61 7.23
C ASP A 364 -13.97 8.35 7.13
N ALA A 365 -14.01 9.67 7.02
CA ALA A 365 -12.81 10.48 6.90
C ALA A 365 -12.10 10.72 8.25
N LYS A 366 -12.74 10.41 9.38
CA LYS A 366 -12.25 10.71 10.72
C LYS A 366 -11.49 9.49 11.26
N TYR A 367 -10.22 9.41 10.91
CA TYR A 367 -9.36 8.34 11.38
C TYR A 367 -7.94 8.84 11.68
N ASP A 368 -7.18 8.00 12.37
CA ASP A 368 -5.78 8.23 12.70
C ASP A 368 -4.91 7.38 11.77
N PRO A 369 -4.11 7.98 10.88
CA PRO A 369 -3.26 7.23 9.95
C PRO A 369 -2.25 6.31 10.60
N ALA A 370 -1.80 6.59 11.83
CA ALA A 370 -0.82 5.77 12.56
C ALA A 370 -1.46 4.73 13.48
N ALA A 371 -2.66 4.99 13.98
CA ALA A 371 -3.37 4.06 14.85
C ALA A 371 -4.28 3.08 14.08
N TRP A 372 -4.38 3.21 12.76
CA TRP A 372 -5.14 2.27 11.93
C TRP A 372 -4.59 0.85 12.05
N LYS A 373 -5.48 -0.14 12.14
CA LYS A 373 -5.12 -1.56 12.27
C LYS A 373 -5.81 -2.43 11.22
N PRO A 374 -5.08 -3.37 10.57
CA PRO A 374 -5.73 -4.47 9.87
C PRO A 374 -6.43 -5.39 10.88
N ASN A 375 -7.19 -6.37 10.39
CA ASN A 375 -7.93 -7.30 11.24
C ASN A 375 -7.04 -8.13 12.18
N THR A 376 -5.80 -8.42 11.77
CA THR A 376 -4.85 -9.19 12.58
C THR A 376 -3.45 -8.60 12.46
N PRO A 377 -2.60 -8.71 13.50
CA PRO A 377 -1.23 -8.22 13.49
C PRO A 377 -0.23 -9.19 12.81
N ALA A 378 -0.72 -10.13 11.99
CA ALA A 378 0.10 -11.22 11.48
C ALA A 378 1.02 -10.81 10.31
N TYR A 379 0.69 -9.74 9.58
CA TYR A 379 1.48 -9.30 8.43
C TYR A 379 2.59 -8.33 8.87
N VAL A 380 3.78 -8.88 9.04
CA VAL A 380 4.92 -8.20 9.68
C VAL A 380 5.33 -6.88 9.06
N PRO A 381 5.38 -6.71 7.71
CA PRO A 381 5.81 -5.45 7.11
C PRO A 381 5.01 -4.24 7.61
N PHE A 382 3.77 -4.43 8.05
CA PHE A 382 2.94 -3.35 8.59
C PHE A 382 3.42 -2.84 9.95
N HIS A 383 4.06 -3.72 10.73
CA HIS A 383 4.56 -3.43 12.07
C HIS A 383 6.00 -2.90 12.07
N THR A 384 6.81 -3.36 11.13
CA THR A 384 8.20 -2.88 10.98
C THR A 384 8.27 -1.58 10.20
N ALA A 385 7.17 -1.16 9.56
CA ALA A 385 7.08 0.09 8.84
C ALA A 385 7.33 1.31 9.75
N ASP A 386 8.22 2.18 9.29
CA ASP A 386 8.63 3.41 9.94
C ASP A 386 8.04 4.64 9.23
N ARG A 387 8.26 5.82 9.80
CA ARG A 387 7.75 7.08 9.26
C ARG A 387 8.21 7.37 7.81
N PHE A 388 9.36 6.86 7.37
CA PHE A 388 9.84 7.07 6.01
C PHE A 388 9.10 6.18 5.01
N ASP A 389 8.68 4.97 5.41
CA ASP A 389 7.83 4.12 4.56
C ASP A 389 6.49 4.81 4.33
N LYS A 390 5.96 5.40 5.41
CA LYS A 390 4.68 6.09 5.38
C LYS A 390 4.76 7.38 4.61
N LEU A 391 5.85 8.13 4.75
CA LEU A 391 6.10 9.32 3.94
C LEU A 391 6.14 8.98 2.46
N TRP A 392 6.95 7.99 2.05
CA TRP A 392 7.07 7.55 0.66
C TRP A 392 5.69 7.25 0.05
N ALA A 393 4.90 6.40 0.71
CA ALA A 393 3.56 6.08 0.22
C ALA A 393 2.65 7.32 0.21
N SER A 394 2.71 8.18 1.24
CA SER A 394 1.90 9.41 1.32
C SER A 394 2.18 10.38 0.17
N LYS A 395 3.45 10.48 -0.27
CA LYS A 395 3.84 11.28 -1.44
C LYS A 395 3.18 10.78 -2.72
N ILE A 396 3.00 9.46 -2.86
CA ILE A 396 2.29 8.88 -4.01
C ILE A 396 0.80 9.16 -3.87
N LEU A 397 0.23 8.87 -2.68
CA LEU A 397 -1.20 9.01 -2.44
C LEU A 397 -1.69 10.43 -2.71
N ILE A 398 -1.01 11.47 -2.22
CA ILE A 398 -1.48 12.86 -2.35
C ILE A 398 -1.56 13.37 -3.80
N ARG A 399 -0.98 12.65 -4.76
CA ARG A 399 -1.01 13.00 -6.19
C ARG A 399 -2.33 12.69 -6.88
N PHE A 400 -3.18 11.83 -6.31
CA PHE A 400 -4.51 11.58 -6.90
C PHE A 400 -5.35 12.85 -6.84
N THR A 401 -5.88 13.29 -7.99
CA THR A 401 -6.83 14.39 -8.05
C THR A 401 -8.24 13.92 -7.72
N ARG A 402 -9.13 14.86 -7.39
CA ARG A 402 -10.54 14.56 -7.14
C ARG A 402 -11.21 13.95 -8.38
N GLU A 403 -10.88 14.46 -9.56
CA GLU A 403 -11.42 14.03 -10.86
C GLU A 403 -11.01 12.59 -11.16
N GLN A 404 -9.74 12.25 -10.91
CA GLN A 404 -9.22 10.89 -11.02
C GLN A 404 -9.94 9.92 -10.07
N LEU A 405 -10.09 10.30 -8.80
CA LEU A 405 -10.81 9.48 -7.81
C LEU A 405 -12.28 9.30 -8.20
N ARG A 406 -12.93 10.37 -8.66
CA ARG A 406 -14.31 10.33 -9.16
C ARG A 406 -14.49 9.36 -10.32
N ALA A 407 -13.62 9.42 -11.33
CA ALA A 407 -13.72 8.53 -12.49
C ALA A 407 -13.61 7.05 -12.09
N VAL A 408 -12.72 6.71 -11.14
CA VAL A 408 -12.60 5.33 -10.63
C VAL A 408 -13.87 4.90 -9.89
N VAL A 409 -14.45 5.76 -9.04
CA VAL A 409 -15.66 5.48 -8.27
C VAL A 409 -16.89 5.37 -9.18
N GLU A 410 -17.04 6.24 -10.18
CA GLU A 410 -18.12 6.16 -11.17
C GLU A 410 -18.05 4.88 -12.01
N ALA A 411 -16.84 4.45 -12.38
CA ALA A 411 -16.62 3.18 -13.05
C ALA A 411 -16.98 1.96 -12.18
N ALA A 412 -17.19 2.15 -10.86
CA ALA A 412 -17.76 1.12 -10.00
C ALA A 412 -19.27 0.90 -10.25
N ARG A 413 -19.95 1.71 -11.07
CA ARG A 413 -21.36 1.53 -11.47
C ARG A 413 -22.31 1.42 -10.28
N LEU A 414 -22.16 2.29 -9.28
CA LEU A 414 -23.07 2.39 -8.15
C LEU A 414 -24.44 2.90 -8.62
N THR A 415 -25.51 2.36 -8.04
CA THR A 415 -26.88 2.75 -8.38
C THR A 415 -27.34 4.02 -7.66
N ASP A 416 -26.79 4.30 -6.48
CA ASP A 416 -27.05 5.54 -5.73
C ASP A 416 -25.93 6.56 -6.02
N PRO A 417 -26.20 7.68 -6.72
CA PRO A 417 -25.18 8.69 -7.01
C PRO A 417 -24.63 9.36 -5.74
N ARG A 418 -25.39 9.37 -4.63
CA ARG A 418 -24.89 9.90 -3.35
C ARG A 418 -23.76 9.05 -2.78
N ALA A 419 -23.76 7.74 -3.07
CA ALA A 419 -22.67 6.85 -2.69
C ALA A 419 -21.37 7.20 -3.43
N VAL A 420 -21.47 7.62 -4.70
CA VAL A 420 -20.31 8.09 -5.48
C VAL A 420 -19.72 9.34 -4.82
N ASP A 421 -20.53 10.35 -4.56
CA ASP A 421 -20.07 11.60 -3.94
C ASP A 421 -19.46 11.37 -2.56
N PHE A 422 -20.10 10.53 -1.74
CA PHE A 422 -19.60 10.17 -0.42
C PHE A 422 -18.23 9.48 -0.47
N LEU A 423 -18.06 8.50 -1.35
CA LEU A 423 -16.80 7.76 -1.48
C LEU A 423 -15.68 8.67 -2.00
N VAL A 424 -15.95 9.51 -3.00
CA VAL A 424 -14.97 10.48 -3.53
C VAL A 424 -14.54 11.47 -2.45
N ASP A 425 -15.49 12.05 -1.72
CA ASP A 425 -15.20 12.97 -0.63
C ASP A 425 -14.38 12.31 0.47
N THR A 426 -14.72 11.08 0.83
CA THR A 426 -14.02 10.34 1.89
C THR A 426 -12.62 9.98 1.46
N LEU A 427 -12.41 9.51 0.23
CA LEU A 427 -11.09 9.21 -0.35
C LEU A 427 -10.18 10.45 -0.33
N VAL A 428 -10.68 11.59 -0.82
CA VAL A 428 -9.93 12.87 -0.83
C VAL A 428 -9.59 13.31 0.60
N LYS A 429 -10.55 13.28 1.52
CA LYS A 429 -10.31 13.69 2.91
C LYS A 429 -9.28 12.79 3.59
N ARG A 430 -9.41 11.46 3.46
CA ARG A 430 -8.46 10.52 4.07
C ARG A 430 -7.05 10.64 3.47
N GLN A 431 -6.95 10.87 2.16
CA GLN A 431 -5.68 11.14 1.48
C GLN A 431 -4.98 12.36 2.08
N ARG A 432 -5.70 13.49 2.24
CA ARG A 432 -5.16 14.73 2.82
C ARG A 432 -4.77 14.56 4.30
N VAL A 433 -5.60 13.87 5.10
CA VAL A 433 -5.29 13.55 6.51
C VAL A 433 -4.02 12.69 6.61
N THR A 434 -3.89 11.67 5.76
CA THR A 434 -2.69 10.82 5.68
C THR A 434 -1.44 11.64 5.38
N ALA A 435 -1.50 12.44 4.31
CA ALA A 435 -0.35 13.23 3.88
C ALA A 435 0.06 14.24 4.95
N ALA A 436 -0.88 15.01 5.51
CA ALA A 436 -0.60 15.97 6.58
C ALA A 436 0.05 15.29 7.80
N TYR A 437 -0.47 14.12 8.21
CA TYR A 437 0.05 13.40 9.37
C TYR A 437 1.51 12.95 9.19
N TRP A 438 1.84 12.35 8.04
CA TRP A 438 3.19 11.83 7.79
C TRP A 438 4.18 12.91 7.35
N PHE A 439 3.73 13.97 6.67
CA PHE A 439 4.56 15.13 6.29
C PHE A 439 4.97 15.98 7.49
N ALA A 440 4.25 15.90 8.61
CA ALA A 440 4.65 16.52 9.88
C ALA A 440 5.74 15.72 10.62
N ARG A 441 6.00 14.47 10.22
CA ARG A 441 6.88 13.52 10.95
C ARG A 441 8.15 13.17 10.18
N ALA A 442 8.15 13.27 8.87
CA ALA A 442 9.33 13.07 8.04
C ALA A 442 9.32 14.09 6.89
N SER A 443 10.52 14.54 6.49
CA SER A 443 10.68 15.69 5.60
C SER A 443 10.00 15.48 4.23
N PRO A 444 8.95 16.26 3.91
CA PRO A 444 8.25 16.17 2.63
C PRO A 444 8.94 17.01 1.53
N LEU A 445 10.16 17.48 1.78
CA LEU A 445 10.95 18.18 0.77
C LEU A 445 11.38 17.20 -0.32
N ASP A 446 11.26 17.64 -1.57
CA ASP A 446 11.42 16.78 -2.73
C ASP A 446 11.86 17.55 -3.98
N ARG A 447 12.08 16.81 -5.08
CA ARG A 447 12.41 17.32 -6.42
C ARG A 447 13.63 18.24 -6.40
N PHE A 448 14.66 17.83 -5.65
CA PHE A 448 15.89 18.59 -5.51
C PHE A 448 16.60 18.76 -6.86
N SER A 449 17.13 19.96 -7.09
CA SER A 449 17.99 20.28 -8.22
C SER A 449 19.11 21.20 -7.74
N VAL A 450 20.28 21.12 -8.38
CA VAL A 450 21.41 21.99 -8.09
C VAL A 450 21.87 22.69 -9.37
N ALA A 451 22.11 24.00 -9.27
CA ALA A 451 22.66 24.83 -10.34
C ALA A 451 23.75 25.72 -9.75
N GLY A 452 25.00 25.52 -10.18
CA GLY A 452 26.15 26.11 -9.50
C GLY A 452 26.17 25.70 -8.02
N SER A 453 26.21 26.68 -7.12
CA SER A 453 26.14 26.45 -5.67
C SER A 453 24.74 26.61 -5.07
N THR A 454 23.70 26.77 -5.90
CA THR A 454 22.33 26.92 -5.42
C THR A 454 21.60 25.58 -5.46
N VAL A 455 21.00 25.19 -4.33
CA VAL A 455 20.10 24.04 -4.24
C VAL A 455 18.65 24.54 -4.25
N CYS A 456 17.81 23.96 -5.10
CA CYS A 456 16.38 24.23 -5.14
C CYS A 456 15.57 22.96 -4.88
N PHE A 457 14.40 23.12 -4.26
CA PHE A 457 13.51 22.02 -3.90
C PHE A 457 12.06 22.49 -3.82
N ASP A 458 11.16 21.51 -3.88
CA ASP A 458 9.73 21.70 -3.66
C ASP A 458 9.37 21.23 -2.25
N ASP A 459 8.42 21.91 -1.61
CA ASP A 459 7.89 21.50 -0.32
C ASP A 459 6.46 20.99 -0.53
N LEU A 460 6.32 19.67 -0.62
CA LEU A 460 5.05 19.03 -0.93
C LEU A 460 3.96 19.38 0.09
N ALA A 461 4.32 19.68 1.34
CA ALA A 461 3.32 20.09 2.32
C ALA A 461 2.74 21.48 2.05
N LEU A 462 3.51 22.38 1.43
CA LEU A 462 3.04 23.70 1.01
C LEU A 462 2.35 23.63 -0.35
N ASP A 463 2.87 22.83 -1.28
CA ASP A 463 2.31 22.68 -2.63
C ASP A 463 0.88 22.12 -2.58
N PHE A 464 0.63 21.14 -1.71
CA PHE A 464 -0.71 20.58 -1.48
C PHE A 464 -1.56 21.34 -0.46
N GLN A 465 -1.08 22.51 0.00
CA GLN A 465 -1.75 23.39 0.96
C GLN A 465 -2.15 22.63 2.24
N LEU A 466 -1.22 21.84 2.77
CA LEU A 466 -1.42 21.08 4.01
C LEU A 466 -0.90 21.87 5.21
N PHE A 467 0.18 22.64 5.04
CA PHE A 467 0.77 23.49 6.08
C PHE A 467 0.83 24.97 5.66
N SER A 468 1.02 25.84 6.65
CA SER A 468 1.11 27.28 6.43
C SER A 468 2.49 27.73 5.92
N ARG A 469 2.48 28.42 4.78
CA ARG A 469 3.68 29.03 4.19
C ARG A 469 4.28 30.12 5.10
N SER A 470 3.45 30.93 5.76
CA SER A 470 3.93 32.02 6.63
C SER A 470 4.56 31.52 7.92
N ALA A 471 4.15 30.34 8.39
CA ALA A 471 4.67 29.69 9.59
C ALA A 471 5.90 28.81 9.32
N THR A 472 6.22 28.52 8.06
CA THR A 472 7.35 27.67 7.67
C THR A 472 8.64 28.49 7.53
N ARG A 473 9.75 27.95 8.04
CA ARG A 473 11.12 28.43 7.80
C ARG A 473 12.03 27.25 7.51
N TYR A 474 13.12 27.49 6.78
CA TYR A 474 14.16 26.49 6.60
C TYR A 474 15.47 26.95 7.21
N ALA A 475 16.14 26.05 7.92
CA ALA A 475 17.52 26.21 8.34
C ALA A 475 18.40 25.31 7.48
N VAL A 476 19.39 25.90 6.81
CA VAL A 476 20.29 25.21 5.88
C VAL A 476 21.72 25.29 6.39
N THR A 477 22.36 24.12 6.47
CA THR A 477 23.77 23.99 6.86
C THR A 477 24.49 23.09 5.87
N THR A 478 25.68 23.51 5.43
CA THR A 478 26.52 22.75 4.51
C THR A 478 27.69 22.09 5.24
N TYR A 479 28.05 20.88 4.81
CA TYR A 479 29.15 20.11 5.35
C TYR A 479 30.00 19.50 4.23
N ASP A 480 31.30 19.36 4.47
CA ASP A 480 32.18 18.59 3.59
C ASP A 480 31.85 17.09 3.66
N GLY A 481 32.48 16.27 2.81
CA GLY A 481 32.28 14.82 2.85
C GLY A 481 32.62 14.18 4.20
N ARG A 482 33.52 14.77 5.00
CA ARG A 482 33.93 14.28 6.32
C ARG A 482 32.96 14.69 7.44
N GLY A 483 31.95 15.50 7.14
CA GLY A 483 30.96 15.97 8.10
C GLY A 483 31.40 17.24 8.84
N HIS A 484 32.47 17.91 8.41
CA HIS A 484 32.83 19.23 8.95
C HIS A 484 31.94 20.28 8.30
N GLN A 485 31.38 21.17 9.11
CA GLN A 485 30.59 22.28 8.58
C GLN A 485 31.47 23.17 7.68
N VAL A 486 30.93 23.51 6.52
CA VAL A 486 31.51 24.48 5.60
C VAL A 486 30.51 25.62 5.41
N GLY A 487 30.98 26.86 5.41
CA GLY A 487 30.10 28.02 5.27
C GLY A 487 29.21 28.34 6.48
N ALA A 488 28.50 29.46 6.39
CA ALA A 488 27.57 29.92 7.41
C ALA A 488 26.21 29.20 7.28
N LYS A 489 25.52 29.06 8.41
CA LYS A 489 24.12 28.62 8.44
C LYS A 489 23.25 29.68 7.76
N VAL A 490 22.34 29.24 6.89
CA VAL A 490 21.42 30.11 6.15
C VAL A 490 19.99 29.84 6.63
N GLU A 491 19.21 30.90 6.83
CA GLU A 491 17.77 30.79 7.05
C GLU A 491 16.99 31.26 5.82
N LEU A 492 15.96 30.50 5.45
CA LEU A 492 15.16 30.77 4.26
C LEU A 492 13.68 30.80 4.63
N ARG A 493 12.93 31.62 3.88
CA ARG A 493 11.47 31.56 3.85
C ARG A 493 11.02 30.84 2.58
N PRO A 494 9.92 30.09 2.63
CA PRO A 494 9.40 29.39 1.45
C PRO A 494 8.91 30.34 0.35
N SER A 495 9.38 30.12 -0.87
CA SER A 495 8.78 30.58 -2.13
C SER A 495 8.05 29.42 -2.81
N GLY A 496 7.54 29.58 -4.05
CA GLY A 496 6.94 28.48 -4.81
C GLY A 496 7.86 27.26 -4.87
N ARG A 497 8.87 27.31 -5.74
CA ARG A 497 10.07 26.46 -5.64
C ARG A 497 11.12 27.20 -4.80
N THR A 498 11.55 26.61 -3.69
CA THR A 498 12.48 27.27 -2.75
C THR A 498 13.91 27.02 -3.18
N CYS A 499 14.73 28.08 -3.23
CA CYS A 499 16.15 28.00 -3.57
C CYS A 499 17.00 28.63 -2.47
N THR A 500 18.13 28.01 -2.13
CA THR A 500 18.99 28.42 -1.00
C THR A 500 19.80 29.68 -1.24
N GLY A 501 19.89 30.14 -2.49
CA GLY A 501 20.99 31.00 -2.93
C GLY A 501 22.32 30.25 -2.94
N PRO A 502 23.44 30.94 -3.24
CA PRO A 502 24.77 30.33 -3.28
C PRO A 502 25.20 29.75 -1.92
N LEU A 503 25.50 28.45 -1.88
CA LEU A 503 26.03 27.76 -0.71
C LEU A 503 27.55 27.54 -0.82
N ALA A 504 28.20 27.31 0.32
CA ALA A 504 29.57 26.80 0.33
C ALA A 504 29.57 25.33 -0.14
N ILE A 505 30.29 25.05 -1.22
CA ILE A 505 30.45 23.70 -1.77
C ILE A 505 31.91 23.28 -1.68
N THR A 506 32.16 21.99 -1.43
CA THR A 506 33.51 21.45 -1.38
C THR A 506 34.13 21.46 -2.79
N GLU A 507 35.36 21.97 -2.91
CA GLU A 507 36.09 22.03 -4.19
C GLU A 507 37.10 20.87 -4.35
N THR A 508 37.40 20.15 -3.27
CA THR A 508 38.37 19.06 -3.28
C THR A 508 37.75 17.73 -3.73
N GLY A 509 38.57 16.86 -4.32
CA GLY A 509 38.14 15.53 -4.78
C GLY A 509 37.03 15.58 -5.82
N ASP A 510 35.96 14.83 -5.60
CA ASP A 510 34.74 14.86 -6.43
C ASP A 510 33.75 15.97 -6.01
N GLY A 511 34.14 16.85 -5.09
CA GLY A 511 33.30 17.94 -4.59
C GLY A 511 32.15 17.48 -3.69
N TYR A 512 32.28 16.32 -3.04
CA TYR A 512 31.25 15.80 -2.16
C TYR A 512 30.85 16.80 -1.06
N THR A 513 29.58 17.19 -1.08
CA THR A 513 29.01 18.18 -0.16
C THR A 513 27.68 17.67 0.38
N MET A 514 27.48 17.77 1.68
CA MET A 514 26.20 17.45 2.32
C MET A 514 25.48 18.74 2.69
N VAL A 515 24.24 18.91 2.22
CA VAL A 515 23.40 20.07 2.49
C VAL A 515 22.25 19.61 3.39
N ARG A 516 22.33 19.93 4.68
CA ARG A 516 21.26 19.63 5.64
C ARG A 516 20.24 20.77 5.62
N ILE A 517 18.98 20.41 5.40
CA ILE A 517 17.84 21.32 5.36
C ILE A 517 16.84 20.87 6.42
N GLU A 518 16.65 21.69 7.44
CA GLU A 518 15.64 21.51 8.47
C GLU A 518 14.44 22.41 8.17
N ALA A 519 13.27 21.81 7.96
CA ALA A 519 12.01 22.54 7.89
C ALA A 519 11.46 22.73 9.31
N LEU A 520 11.31 23.99 9.73
CA LEU A 520 10.81 24.41 11.04
C LEU A 520 9.36 24.86 10.88
N ARG A 521 8.43 24.14 11.53
CA ARG A 521 6.99 24.40 11.43
C ARG A 521 6.28 24.17 12.78
N PRO A 522 5.09 24.75 13.01
CA PRO A 522 4.28 24.48 14.20
C PRO A 522 3.93 23.00 14.39
N GLU A 523 3.74 22.25 13.30
CA GLU A 523 3.40 20.83 13.32
C GLU A 523 4.56 19.93 13.75
N GLY A 524 5.79 20.45 13.72
CA GLY A 524 7.02 19.73 14.01
C GLY A 524 8.17 20.13 13.07
N SER A 525 9.39 19.88 13.52
CA SER A 525 10.59 20.07 12.69
C SER A 525 11.01 18.76 12.04
N THR A 526 11.33 18.81 10.74
CA THR A 526 11.80 17.64 9.98
C THR A 526 13.06 17.97 9.20
N GLY A 527 14.05 17.07 9.18
CA GLY A 527 15.32 17.26 8.49
C GLY A 527 15.48 16.38 7.24
N ILE A 528 16.27 16.86 6.29
CA ILE A 528 16.79 16.07 5.16
C ILE A 528 18.21 16.52 4.84
N ILE A 529 19.06 15.58 4.47
CA ILE A 529 20.41 15.83 3.97
C ILE A 529 20.43 15.49 2.48
N VAL A 530 20.79 16.50 1.68
CA VAL A 530 20.97 16.39 0.24
C VAL A 530 22.45 16.19 -0.02
N HIS A 531 22.81 15.09 -0.66
CA HIS A 531 24.17 14.77 -1.01
C HIS A 531 24.45 15.22 -2.44
N LEU A 532 25.47 16.05 -2.58
CA LEU A 532 25.92 16.61 -3.84
C LEU A 532 27.31 16.07 -4.17
N ALA A 533 27.58 15.87 -5.46
CA ALA A 533 28.93 15.65 -5.98
C ALA A 533 29.02 16.23 -7.40
N ARG A 534 30.23 16.29 -7.95
CA ARG A 534 30.45 16.71 -9.33
C ARG A 534 30.28 15.54 -10.28
N ASP A 535 29.54 15.77 -11.36
CA ASP A 535 29.45 14.82 -12.45
C ASP A 535 30.85 14.53 -13.03
N PRO A 536 31.25 13.25 -13.18
CA PRO A 536 32.60 12.92 -13.62
C PRO A 536 32.96 13.48 -15.01
N ALA A 537 31.97 13.61 -15.90
CA ALA A 537 32.16 14.06 -17.28
C ALA A 537 32.05 15.59 -17.41
N THR A 538 30.98 16.19 -16.88
CA THR A 538 30.72 17.62 -17.06
C THR A 538 31.33 18.50 -15.97
N LYS A 539 31.77 17.89 -14.85
CA LYS A 539 32.20 18.57 -13.61
C LYS A 539 31.14 19.46 -12.95
N ALA A 540 29.93 19.50 -13.50
CA ALA A 540 28.80 20.22 -12.94
C ALA A 540 28.33 19.52 -11.65
N PRO A 541 27.90 20.29 -10.63
CA PRO A 541 27.32 19.70 -9.43
C PRO A 541 26.00 19.01 -9.76
N ARG A 542 25.73 17.88 -9.09
CA ARG A 542 24.49 17.12 -9.19
C ARG A 542 24.09 16.55 -7.84
N VAL A 543 22.79 16.32 -7.65
CA VAL A 543 22.27 15.57 -6.50
C VAL A 543 22.55 14.09 -6.74
N ILE A 544 23.21 13.44 -5.77
CA ILE A 544 23.57 12.01 -5.82
C ILE A 544 22.87 11.17 -4.75
N GLY A 545 22.26 11.80 -3.75
CA GLY A 545 21.50 11.09 -2.75
C GLY A 545 20.70 11.97 -1.81
N LEU A 546 19.68 11.40 -1.18
CA LEU A 546 18.80 12.03 -0.21
C LEU A 546 18.74 11.17 1.05
N TRP A 547 18.90 11.79 2.21
CA TRP A 547 18.78 11.13 3.51
C TRP A 547 17.86 11.92 4.44
N ARG A 548 16.64 11.45 4.64
CA ARG A 548 15.67 12.07 5.56
C ARG A 548 16.02 11.73 7.01
N GLU A 549 15.86 12.67 7.93
CA GLU A 549 16.23 12.50 9.36
C GLU A 549 15.07 12.04 10.24
#